data_AF-A0A4R7BEN1-F1
#
_entry.id   AF-A0A4R7BEN1-F1
#
_cell.length_a   1.000
_cell.length_b   1.000
_cell.length_c   1.000
_cell.angle_alpha   90.00
_cell.angle_beta   90.00
_cell.angle_gamma   90.00
#
_symmetry.space_group_name_H-M   'P 1'
#
loop_
_entity.id
_entity.type
_entity.pdbx_description
1 polymer ?
#
loop_
_entity_poly.entity_id
_entity_poly.type
_entity_poly.pdbx_seq_one_letter_code
_entity_poly.pdbx_strand_id
1 'polypeptide(L)'
;MVAAFNQTNFTTQDSATYKASIDTNFAVLARNGQMFAPHAAASPNMTMAVDPGYVFDGINVTTQSLQTTSQISAPVSNPRIDLVVCDIYTGQVSVVSGSEAASPSAPAIPQGKFPVAQVLLAVGVQAITSGMITDVRCVTAPPERSLSGSVITSAYSAQTTDLGRTLKFNGSFSASLSATLGAGWWANIKNVGSGVITFTPTSGTIDGAASVQLNAGQGGSILFDGANFYSFGLGGAGNPTGTIISSACASPPTGYLACDGSAVSRAAYSSLFAAIGTTFGAGDGSTTFNVPDARGVALRGVDGSRGLDSGRTLGSYQADAIASHSVGVSDPGHAHSGIVTNNTQIGNNGSGTYPNGGKFTVSASSTYSGVGTAALYNNQGQAFGTTSSTTSISASYSGAAETRMKNLAVNFFIKY
;
A
#
# COMPACT_ATOMS: atom_id res chain seq x y z
N MET A 1 -21.56 39.75 -29.59
CA MET A 1 -20.92 38.46 -29.28
C MET A 1 -21.81 37.73 -28.29
N VAL A 2 -22.28 36.52 -28.57
CA VAL A 2 -23.23 35.80 -27.71
C VAL A 2 -22.47 35.13 -26.56
N ALA A 3 -22.83 35.45 -25.32
CA ALA A 3 -22.02 35.14 -24.13
C ALA A 3 -22.37 33.79 -23.44
N ALA A 4 -23.48 33.15 -23.81
CA ALA A 4 -24.00 31.97 -23.12
C ALA A 4 -24.52 30.91 -24.10
N PHE A 5 -24.40 29.64 -23.70
CA PHE A 5 -25.11 28.54 -24.34
C PHE A 5 -26.59 28.62 -23.92
N ASN A 6 -27.48 28.76 -24.89
CA ASN A 6 -28.93 28.80 -24.63
C ASN A 6 -29.56 27.54 -25.21
N GLN A 7 -30.25 26.75 -24.38
CA GLN A 7 -30.94 25.54 -24.83
C GLN A 7 -31.95 25.90 -25.93
N THR A 8 -31.74 25.37 -27.13
CA THR A 8 -32.61 25.62 -28.29
C THR A 8 -33.91 24.83 -28.17
N ASN A 9 -35.02 25.44 -28.56
CA ASN A 9 -36.34 24.82 -28.48
C ASN A 9 -37.00 24.76 -29.85
N PHE A 10 -37.10 23.55 -30.40
CA PHE A 10 -37.67 23.30 -31.72
C PHE A 10 -39.18 23.52 -31.79
N THR A 11 -39.85 23.68 -30.65
CA THR A 11 -41.31 23.93 -30.60
C THR A 11 -41.66 25.41 -30.66
N THR A 12 -40.70 26.31 -30.40
CA THR A 12 -40.93 27.76 -30.32
C THR A 12 -40.09 28.57 -31.30
N GLN A 13 -39.14 27.95 -32.00
CA GLN A 13 -38.27 28.60 -32.98
C GLN A 13 -38.55 28.04 -34.37
N ASP A 14 -38.55 28.89 -35.40
CA ASP A 14 -38.56 28.41 -36.78
C ASP A 14 -37.26 27.66 -37.13
N SER A 15 -37.27 26.93 -38.25
CA SER A 15 -36.15 26.07 -38.64
C SER A 15 -34.85 26.83 -38.89
N ALA A 16 -34.92 28.08 -39.37
CA ALA A 16 -33.73 28.89 -39.63
C ALA A 16 -33.11 29.41 -38.32
N THR A 17 -33.97 29.88 -37.41
CA THR A 17 -33.60 30.39 -36.09
C THR A 17 -33.09 29.28 -35.18
N TYR A 18 -33.71 28.10 -35.24
CA TYR A 18 -33.27 26.90 -34.51
C TYR A 18 -31.87 26.46 -34.98
N LYS A 19 -31.65 26.39 -36.30
CA LYS A 19 -30.33 26.04 -36.86
C LYS A 19 -29.27 27.09 -36.47
N ALA A 20 -29.56 28.38 -36.62
CA ALA A 20 -28.62 29.44 -36.27
C ALA A 20 -28.25 29.43 -34.78
N SER A 21 -29.22 29.09 -33.91
CA SER A 21 -28.99 28.96 -32.47
C SER A 21 -28.13 27.74 -32.13
N ILE A 22 -28.33 26.61 -32.83
CA ILE A 22 -27.46 25.43 -32.75
C ILE A 22 -26.03 25.77 -33.19
N ASP A 23 -25.86 26.43 -34.34
CA ASP A 23 -24.55 26.81 -34.87
C ASP A 23 -23.83 27.77 -33.89
N THR A 24 -24.57 28.72 -33.29
CA THR A 24 -24.05 29.63 -32.27
C THR A 24 -23.64 28.90 -30.99
N ASN A 25 -24.44 27.94 -30.55
CA ASN A 25 -24.12 27.12 -29.38
C ASN A 25 -22.90 26.21 -29.62
N PHE A 26 -22.76 25.64 -30.81
CA PHE A 26 -21.56 24.90 -31.20
C PHE A 26 -20.33 25.80 -31.28
N ALA A 27 -20.47 27.07 -31.69
CA ALA A 27 -19.37 28.04 -31.63
C ALA A 27 -18.97 28.39 -30.18
N VAL A 28 -19.93 28.47 -29.25
CA VAL A 28 -19.66 28.62 -27.81
C VAL A 28 -18.95 27.37 -27.25
N LEU A 29 -19.37 26.18 -27.66
CA LEU A 29 -18.73 24.92 -27.26
C LEU A 29 -17.30 24.78 -27.84
N ALA A 30 -17.09 25.20 -29.09
CA ALA A 30 -15.78 25.21 -29.75
C ALA A 30 -14.78 26.14 -29.04
N ARG A 31 -15.25 27.28 -28.52
CA ARG A 31 -14.44 28.19 -27.69
C ARG A 31 -14.05 27.58 -26.34
N ASN A 32 -14.95 26.83 -25.70
CA ASN A 32 -14.64 26.13 -24.45
C ASN A 32 -13.69 24.93 -24.64
N GLY A 33 -13.58 24.40 -25.86
CA GLY A 33 -12.63 23.33 -26.22
C GLY A 33 -11.25 23.81 -26.69
N GLN A 34 -11.04 25.12 -26.90
CA GLN A 34 -9.81 25.68 -27.48
C GLN A 34 -9.37 27.03 -26.85
N MET A 35 -9.42 27.16 -25.53
CA MET A 35 -8.97 28.38 -24.84
C MET A 35 -7.52 28.78 -25.19
N PHE A 36 -7.29 30.06 -25.50
CA PHE A 36 -5.98 30.58 -25.95
C PHE A 36 -5.48 30.00 -27.29
N ALA A 37 -6.37 29.72 -28.26
CA ALA A 37 -5.95 29.18 -29.55
C ALA A 37 -5.05 30.15 -30.32
N PRO A 38 -3.85 29.71 -30.75
CA PRO A 38 -2.99 30.53 -31.59
C PRO A 38 -3.46 30.49 -33.04
N HIS A 39 -3.46 31.66 -33.68
CA HIS A 39 -3.65 31.76 -35.11
C HIS A 39 -2.94 33.00 -35.68
N ALA A 40 -2.70 33.01 -36.99
CA ALA A 40 -2.17 34.19 -37.66
C ALA A 40 -3.13 35.38 -37.50
N ALA A 41 -2.58 36.61 -37.50
CA ALA A 41 -3.41 37.80 -37.53
C ALA A 41 -4.35 37.78 -38.76
N ALA A 42 -5.56 38.35 -38.62
CA ALA A 42 -6.57 38.38 -39.69
C ALA A 42 -6.03 39.02 -40.99
N SER A 43 -5.11 39.97 -40.86
CA SER A 43 -4.20 40.40 -41.92
C SER A 43 -2.78 39.99 -41.52
N PRO A 44 -2.18 38.98 -42.18
CA PRO A 44 -0.88 38.45 -41.80
C PRO A 44 0.19 39.53 -41.71
N ASN A 45 0.86 39.60 -40.57
CA ASN A 45 1.95 40.52 -40.27
C ASN A 45 2.91 39.83 -39.28
N MET A 46 3.88 40.56 -38.73
CA MET A 46 4.81 40.01 -37.73
C MET A 46 4.22 39.92 -36.31
N THR A 47 2.93 39.63 -36.18
CA THR A 47 2.24 39.35 -34.91
C THR A 47 1.39 38.09 -35.03
N MET A 48 1.07 37.49 -33.89
CA MET A 48 0.17 36.35 -33.79
C MET A 48 -1.01 36.71 -32.89
N ALA A 49 -2.19 36.21 -33.22
CA ALA A 49 -3.37 36.36 -32.40
C ALA A 49 -3.57 35.09 -31.53
N VAL A 50 -4.07 35.31 -30.32
CA VAL A 50 -4.38 34.26 -29.35
C VAL A 50 -5.81 34.49 -28.88
N ASP A 51 -6.67 33.50 -29.15
CA ASP A 51 -8.10 33.58 -28.85
C ASP A 51 -8.38 33.80 -27.36
N PRO A 52 -9.60 34.30 -27.02
CA PRO A 52 -10.04 34.42 -25.64
C PRO A 52 -9.86 33.12 -24.83
N GLY A 53 -9.61 33.29 -23.54
CA GLY A 53 -9.39 32.18 -22.61
C GLY A 53 -9.70 32.57 -21.18
N TYR A 54 -9.36 31.73 -20.22
CA TYR A 54 -9.40 32.06 -18.80
C TYR A 54 -8.26 31.36 -18.07
N VAL A 55 -7.81 31.95 -16.98
CA VAL A 55 -6.87 31.35 -16.04
C VAL A 55 -7.50 31.28 -14.66
N PHE A 56 -7.22 30.22 -13.93
CA PHE A 56 -7.63 30.08 -12.54
C PHE A 56 -6.38 30.20 -11.66
N ASP A 57 -6.32 31.25 -10.84
CA ASP A 57 -5.16 31.52 -9.97
C ASP A 57 -5.20 30.74 -8.65
N GLY A 58 -6.22 29.88 -8.47
CA GLY A 58 -6.49 29.16 -7.23
C GLY A 58 -7.66 29.75 -6.42
N ILE A 59 -8.05 31.00 -6.71
CA ILE A 59 -9.10 31.73 -5.99
C ILE A 59 -10.11 32.32 -7.00
N ASN A 60 -9.61 33.00 -8.02
CA ASN A 60 -10.38 33.71 -9.04
C ASN A 60 -10.18 33.07 -10.42
N VAL A 61 -11.26 33.06 -11.20
CA VAL A 61 -11.21 32.79 -12.65
C VAL A 61 -11.11 34.14 -13.36
N THR A 62 -9.94 34.43 -13.93
CA THR A 62 -9.71 35.63 -14.73
C THR A 62 -9.89 35.31 -16.21
N THR A 63 -10.87 35.94 -16.85
CA THR A 63 -11.09 35.79 -18.30
C THR A 63 -10.21 36.74 -19.10
N GLN A 64 -9.63 36.24 -20.18
CA GLN A 64 -8.86 37.00 -21.15
C GLN A 64 -9.64 37.18 -22.44
N SER A 65 -9.61 38.41 -22.98
CA SER A 65 -10.10 38.71 -24.32
C SER A 65 -9.09 38.23 -25.37
N LEU A 66 -9.42 38.37 -26.65
CA LEU A 66 -8.48 38.14 -27.76
C LEU A 66 -7.22 38.99 -27.52
N GLN A 67 -6.06 38.35 -27.59
CA GLN A 67 -4.77 38.99 -27.41
C GLN A 67 -3.95 38.93 -28.69
N THR A 68 -3.06 39.91 -28.87
CA THR A 68 -2.10 39.95 -29.97
C THR A 68 -0.70 40.03 -29.36
N THR A 69 0.23 39.23 -29.88
CA THR A 69 1.62 39.28 -29.43
C THR A 69 2.23 40.65 -29.71
N SER A 70 3.30 40.99 -29.00
CA SER A 70 4.23 42.02 -29.47
C SER A 70 4.77 41.66 -30.86
N GLN A 71 5.24 42.67 -31.61
CA GLN A 71 5.86 42.45 -32.91
C GLN A 71 7.08 41.53 -32.77
N ILE A 72 7.08 40.45 -33.54
CA ILE A 72 8.15 39.46 -33.59
C ILE A 72 9.15 39.90 -34.66
N SER A 73 10.42 40.07 -34.31
CA SER A 73 11.43 40.49 -35.29
C SER A 73 11.81 39.33 -36.21
N ALA A 74 11.90 39.57 -37.52
CA ALA A 74 12.37 38.55 -38.46
C ALA A 74 13.84 38.16 -38.16
N PRO A 75 14.21 36.87 -38.29
CA PRO A 75 15.60 36.44 -38.22
C PRO A 75 16.44 37.05 -39.36
N VAL A 76 17.72 37.27 -39.12
CA VAL A 76 18.64 37.94 -40.07
C VAL A 76 19.68 37.01 -40.69
N SER A 77 20.12 35.97 -39.99
CA SER A 77 21.22 35.09 -40.42
C SER A 77 20.81 33.63 -40.60
N ASN A 78 19.99 33.08 -39.70
CA ASN A 78 19.48 31.72 -39.80
C ASN A 78 18.01 31.61 -39.36
N PRO A 79 17.29 30.52 -39.71
CA PRO A 79 15.96 30.26 -39.18
C PRO A 79 15.93 30.26 -37.64
N ARG A 80 14.77 30.60 -37.07
CA ARG A 80 14.56 30.70 -35.62
C ARG A 80 13.19 30.16 -35.25
N ILE A 81 13.09 29.49 -34.10
CA ILE A 81 11.80 29.17 -33.50
C ILE A 81 11.58 30.13 -32.34
N ASP A 82 10.48 30.86 -32.36
CA ASP A 82 10.02 31.66 -31.22
C ASP A 82 8.89 30.93 -30.50
N LEU A 83 8.79 31.14 -29.20
CA LEU A 83 7.77 30.52 -28.37
C LEU A 83 6.78 31.59 -27.89
N VAL A 84 5.50 31.37 -28.18
CA VAL A 84 4.41 32.18 -27.64
C VAL A 84 3.86 31.49 -26.41
N VAL A 85 3.78 32.24 -25.31
CA VAL A 85 3.44 31.72 -23.99
C VAL A 85 2.40 32.62 -23.32
N CYS A 86 1.54 32.04 -22.50
CA CYS A 86 0.61 32.76 -21.64
C CYS A 86 1.05 32.65 -20.18
N ASP A 87 0.95 33.74 -19.43
CA ASP A 87 1.15 33.74 -17.98
C ASP A 87 0.05 32.92 -17.30
N ILE A 88 0.44 32.03 -16.38
CA ILE A 88 -0.48 31.08 -15.74
C ILE A 88 -1.40 31.72 -14.69
N TYR A 89 -1.13 32.95 -14.25
CA TYR A 89 -1.92 33.65 -13.23
C TYR A 89 -2.77 34.76 -13.83
N THR A 90 -2.20 35.49 -14.79
CA THR A 90 -2.86 36.63 -15.43
C THR A 90 -3.43 36.26 -16.80
N GLY A 91 -2.95 35.22 -17.45
CA GLY A 91 -3.36 34.85 -18.81
C GLY A 91 -2.78 35.76 -19.90
N GLN A 92 -1.84 36.66 -19.56
CA GLN A 92 -1.21 37.54 -20.54
C GLN A 92 -0.29 36.79 -21.51
N VAL A 93 -0.47 37.07 -22.81
CA VAL A 93 0.35 36.55 -23.90
C VAL A 93 1.67 37.30 -23.99
N SER A 94 2.76 36.56 -24.21
CA SER A 94 4.09 37.13 -24.46
C SER A 94 4.91 36.22 -25.38
N VAL A 95 5.96 36.76 -25.98
CA VAL A 95 6.85 36.04 -26.90
C VAL A 95 8.21 35.84 -26.24
N VAL A 96 8.78 34.66 -26.43
CA VAL A 96 10.15 34.32 -26.08
C VAL A 96 10.90 34.09 -27.38
N SER A 97 11.81 35.01 -27.71
CA SER A 97 12.64 34.89 -28.90
C SER A 97 13.63 33.75 -28.75
N GLY A 98 13.77 32.91 -29.77
CA GLY A 98 14.79 31.88 -29.81
C GLY A 98 16.15 32.37 -30.27
N SER A 99 17.01 31.40 -30.55
CA SER A 99 18.34 31.62 -31.12
C SER A 99 18.34 31.19 -32.58
N GLU A 100 18.95 31.99 -33.45
CA GLU A 100 19.09 31.65 -34.86
C GLU A 100 20.06 30.49 -35.05
N ALA A 101 19.66 29.45 -35.78
CA ALA A 101 20.51 28.31 -36.10
C ALA A 101 20.05 27.63 -37.41
N ALA A 102 20.94 26.91 -38.09
CA ALA A 102 20.59 26.13 -39.28
C ALA A 102 19.53 25.04 -38.98
N SER A 103 19.47 24.58 -37.73
CA SER A 103 18.43 23.69 -37.19
C SER A 103 17.97 24.27 -35.85
N PRO A 104 17.02 25.23 -35.87
CA PRO A 104 16.61 25.94 -34.66
C PRO A 104 15.83 25.02 -33.71
N SER A 105 16.04 25.21 -32.42
CA SER A 105 15.26 24.58 -31.35
C SER A 105 14.38 25.60 -30.65
N ALA A 106 13.23 25.15 -30.15
CA ALA A 106 12.34 26.02 -29.41
C ALA A 106 12.98 26.48 -28.07
N PRO A 107 12.78 27.74 -27.66
CA PRO A 107 13.18 28.24 -26.35
C PRO A 107 12.60 27.41 -25.20
N ALA A 108 13.29 27.42 -24.06
CA ALA A 108 12.72 26.93 -22.82
C ALA A 108 11.50 27.78 -22.43
N ILE A 109 10.46 27.12 -21.91
CA ILE A 109 9.26 27.81 -21.41
C ILE A 109 9.64 28.60 -20.14
N PRO A 110 9.43 29.92 -20.09
CA PRO A 110 9.73 30.71 -18.90
C PRO A 110 8.89 30.28 -17.70
N GLN A 111 9.46 30.41 -16.51
CA GLN A 111 8.76 30.17 -15.25
C GLN A 111 7.47 31.01 -15.19
N GLY A 112 6.39 30.43 -14.69
CA GLY A 112 5.13 31.16 -14.57
C GLY A 112 4.30 31.18 -15.86
N LYS A 113 4.73 30.49 -16.94
CA LYS A 113 4.04 30.55 -18.22
C LYS A 113 3.75 29.15 -18.77
N PHE A 114 2.67 29.03 -19.54
CA PHE A 114 2.35 27.83 -20.31
C PHE A 114 2.52 28.10 -21.81
N PRO A 115 3.01 27.12 -22.59
CA PRO A 115 3.23 27.29 -24.01
C PRO A 115 1.91 27.29 -24.77
N VAL A 116 1.80 28.18 -25.75
CA VAL A 116 0.65 28.31 -26.64
C VAL A 116 1.03 27.91 -28.05
N ALA A 117 2.09 28.48 -28.60
CA ALA A 117 2.54 28.16 -29.96
C ALA A 117 4.06 28.21 -30.08
N GLN A 118 4.58 27.44 -31.03
CA GLN A 118 5.90 27.67 -31.60
C GLN A 118 5.74 28.31 -32.98
N VAL A 119 6.58 29.30 -33.29
CA VAL A 119 6.56 30.01 -34.58
C VAL A 119 7.89 29.79 -35.26
N LEU A 120 7.91 29.04 -36.35
CA LEU A 120 9.11 28.82 -37.17
C LEU A 120 9.26 29.96 -38.18
N LEU A 121 10.30 30.79 -37.98
CA LEU A 121 10.58 31.96 -38.79
C LEU A 121 11.77 31.69 -39.73
N ALA A 122 11.57 31.92 -41.02
CA ALA A 122 12.66 31.97 -42.00
C ALA A 122 13.33 33.36 -42.00
N VAL A 123 14.57 33.43 -42.50
CA VAL A 123 15.32 34.69 -42.61
C VAL A 123 14.55 35.71 -43.45
N GLY A 124 14.38 36.92 -42.92
CA GLY A 124 13.75 38.05 -43.62
C GLY A 124 12.24 37.95 -43.83
N VAL A 125 11.55 37.01 -43.19
CA VAL A 125 10.09 36.85 -43.31
C VAL A 125 9.35 38.12 -42.87
N GLN A 126 8.29 38.49 -43.60
CA GLN A 126 7.54 39.74 -43.39
C GLN A 126 6.16 39.53 -42.76
N ALA A 127 5.69 38.29 -42.68
CA ALA A 127 4.41 37.95 -42.07
C ALA A 127 4.41 36.54 -41.50
N ILE A 128 3.77 36.36 -40.36
CA ILE A 128 3.50 35.06 -39.75
C ILE A 128 2.21 34.52 -40.38
N THR A 129 2.30 33.35 -40.98
CA THR A 129 1.16 32.65 -41.59
C THR A 129 0.80 31.40 -40.78
N SER A 130 -0.39 30.85 -40.99
CA SER A 130 -0.85 29.66 -40.25
C SER A 130 0.09 28.46 -40.39
N GLY A 131 0.78 28.31 -41.53
CA GLY A 131 1.74 27.22 -41.73
C GLY A 131 3.04 27.34 -40.92
N MET A 132 3.28 28.51 -40.31
CA MET A 132 4.46 28.77 -39.47
C MET A 132 4.16 28.54 -37.98
N ILE A 133 2.89 28.36 -37.61
CA ILE A 133 2.42 28.26 -36.24
C ILE A 133 2.15 26.81 -35.91
N THR A 134 2.85 26.29 -34.92
CA THR A 134 2.57 25.00 -34.32
C THR A 134 1.87 25.24 -32.98
N ASP A 135 0.61 24.84 -32.86
CA ASP A 135 -0.11 24.83 -31.58
C ASP A 135 0.51 23.75 -30.67
N VAL A 136 0.98 24.18 -29.49
CA VAL A 136 1.65 23.30 -28.51
C VAL A 136 0.93 23.30 -27.16
N ARG A 137 -0.33 23.74 -27.13
CA ARG A 137 -1.14 23.70 -25.92
C ARG A 137 -1.41 22.27 -25.49
N CYS A 138 -1.42 22.04 -24.18
CA CYS A 138 -1.87 20.79 -23.58
C CYS A 138 -3.39 20.86 -23.32
N VAL A 139 -4.15 19.88 -23.83
CA VAL A 139 -5.63 19.84 -23.76
C VAL A 139 -6.16 19.31 -22.42
N THR A 140 -5.35 18.60 -21.62
CA THR A 140 -5.87 17.81 -20.47
C THR A 140 -5.23 18.09 -19.12
N ALA A 141 -4.26 18.99 -19.03
CA ALA A 141 -3.81 19.57 -17.77
C ALA A 141 -3.00 20.81 -18.12
N PRO A 142 -3.00 21.89 -17.31
CA PRO A 142 -1.87 22.79 -17.36
C PRO A 142 -0.61 21.90 -17.29
N PRO A 143 0.40 22.09 -18.16
CA PRO A 143 1.64 21.32 -18.06
C PRO A 143 2.05 21.36 -16.60
N GLU A 144 2.54 20.24 -16.05
CA GLU A 144 3.08 20.17 -14.71
C GLU A 144 3.72 21.53 -14.42
N ARG A 145 3.17 22.29 -13.46
CA ARG A 145 3.74 23.60 -13.07
C ARG A 145 5.05 23.33 -12.32
N SER A 146 5.90 22.47 -12.86
CA SER A 146 7.23 22.17 -12.38
C SER A 146 7.99 23.48 -12.34
N LEU A 147 8.80 23.65 -11.30
CA LEU A 147 10.06 24.37 -11.50
C LEU A 147 10.81 23.59 -12.59
N SER A 148 10.55 23.89 -13.86
CA SER A 148 11.29 23.29 -14.95
C SER A 148 12.67 23.94 -14.92
N GLY A 149 13.64 23.25 -14.31
CA GLY A 149 15.06 23.61 -14.42
C GLY A 149 15.91 23.50 -13.15
N SER A 150 15.37 23.72 -11.94
CA SER A 150 16.20 23.74 -10.71
C SER A 150 15.78 22.64 -9.74
N VAL A 151 16.60 21.60 -9.65
CA VAL A 151 16.55 20.62 -8.57
C VAL A 151 17.12 21.28 -7.31
N ILE A 152 16.35 21.25 -6.23
CA ILE A 152 16.76 21.75 -4.92
C ILE A 152 17.73 20.74 -4.31
N THR A 153 18.96 21.18 -4.02
CA THR A 153 20.05 20.32 -3.55
C THR A 153 20.55 20.65 -2.14
N SER A 154 19.92 21.61 -1.47
CA SER A 154 20.24 22.05 -0.12
C SER A 154 18.97 22.37 0.67
N ALA A 155 19.13 22.64 1.97
CA ALA A 155 18.03 23.04 2.84
C ALA A 155 17.17 24.14 2.20
N TYR A 156 15.86 23.99 2.30
CA TYR A 156 14.90 24.79 1.56
C TYR A 156 13.80 25.31 2.46
N SER A 157 13.32 26.52 2.20
CA SER A 157 12.12 27.04 2.84
C SER A 157 11.08 27.22 1.77
N ALA A 158 9.94 26.55 1.92
CA ALA A 158 8.82 26.73 1.01
C ALA A 158 8.42 28.21 0.97
N GLN A 159 8.17 28.70 -0.24
CA GLN A 159 7.84 30.09 -0.54
C GLN A 159 6.39 30.19 -1.01
N THR A 160 5.76 31.35 -0.82
CA THR A 160 4.42 31.63 -1.36
C THR A 160 4.37 31.48 -2.89
N THR A 161 5.50 31.71 -3.57
CA THR A 161 5.63 31.53 -5.01
C THR A 161 5.56 30.07 -5.44
N ASP A 162 5.82 29.10 -4.57
CA ASP A 162 5.72 27.67 -4.89
C ASP A 162 4.28 27.18 -5.08
N LEU A 163 3.28 28.05 -4.80
CA LEU A 163 1.87 27.72 -4.90
C LEU A 163 1.53 27.15 -6.28
N GLY A 164 1.04 25.91 -6.24
CA GLY A 164 0.66 25.07 -7.36
C GLY A 164 1.84 24.62 -8.21
N ARG A 165 3.07 24.55 -7.68
CA ARG A 165 4.26 24.12 -8.43
C ARG A 165 4.76 22.74 -8.04
N THR A 166 5.56 22.12 -8.90
CA THR A 166 6.32 20.90 -8.56
C THR A 166 7.75 21.24 -8.16
N LEU A 167 8.10 20.92 -6.92
CA LEU A 167 9.44 21.05 -6.35
C LEU A 167 10.18 19.70 -6.48
N LYS A 168 11.36 19.70 -7.11
CA LYS A 168 12.20 18.51 -7.24
C LYS A 168 13.38 18.62 -6.28
N PHE A 169 13.61 17.59 -5.47
CA PHE A 169 14.66 17.58 -4.45
C PHE A 169 15.68 16.47 -4.71
N ASN A 170 16.95 16.75 -4.45
CA ASN A 170 18.04 15.78 -4.52
C ASN A 170 19.04 16.01 -3.38
N GLY A 171 19.04 15.12 -2.39
CA GLY A 171 19.96 15.16 -1.25
C GLY A 171 19.30 14.61 0.01
N SER A 172 19.94 14.82 1.16
CA SER A 172 19.36 14.57 2.48
C SER A 172 19.41 15.86 3.29
N PHE A 173 18.27 16.52 3.44
CA PHE A 173 18.15 17.77 4.19
C PHE A 173 16.70 18.02 4.62
N SER A 174 16.52 19.03 5.48
CA SER A 174 15.19 19.49 5.89
C SER A 174 14.68 20.60 4.98
N ALA A 175 13.38 20.57 4.71
CA ALA A 175 12.62 21.64 4.07
C ALA A 175 11.61 22.21 5.07
N SER A 176 11.60 23.52 5.30
CA SER A 176 10.68 24.16 6.24
C SER A 176 9.37 24.59 5.56
N LEU A 177 8.26 24.42 6.27
CA LEU A 177 6.92 24.86 5.88
C LEU A 177 6.45 25.90 6.90
N SER A 178 6.01 27.08 6.45
CA SER A 178 5.69 28.20 7.34
C SER A 178 4.24 28.65 7.19
N ALA A 179 3.63 29.14 8.27
CA ALA A 179 2.29 29.75 8.22
C ALA A 179 2.22 30.97 7.29
N THR A 180 3.36 31.59 6.95
CA THR A 180 3.44 32.70 5.98
C THR A 180 3.07 32.29 4.55
N LEU A 181 2.91 30.99 4.28
CA LEU A 181 2.47 30.46 2.98
C LEU A 181 1.02 30.80 2.65
N GLY A 182 0.18 31.04 3.67
CA GLY A 182 -1.23 31.41 3.52
C GLY A 182 -2.17 30.23 3.28
N ALA A 183 -3.40 30.33 3.77
CA ALA A 183 -4.43 29.29 3.61
C ALA A 183 -4.70 29.00 2.13
N GLY A 184 -4.82 27.71 1.79
CA GLY A 184 -5.00 27.25 0.42
C GLY A 184 -3.69 27.07 -0.35
N TRP A 185 -2.53 27.31 0.26
CA TRP A 185 -1.25 27.01 -0.37
C TRP A 185 -1.09 25.50 -0.60
N TRP A 186 -0.55 25.15 -1.76
CA TRP A 186 -0.19 23.76 -2.06
C TRP A 186 1.01 23.71 -3.01
N ALA A 187 1.80 22.64 -2.93
CA ALA A 187 2.85 22.33 -3.89
C ALA A 187 2.98 20.82 -4.08
N ASN A 188 3.27 20.40 -5.31
CA ASN A 188 3.74 19.06 -5.60
C ASN A 188 5.22 18.95 -5.22
N ILE A 189 5.64 17.79 -4.73
CA ILE A 189 7.01 17.50 -4.34
C ILE A 189 7.44 16.16 -4.92
N LYS A 190 8.70 16.08 -5.35
CA LYS A 190 9.30 14.85 -5.88
C LYS A 190 10.73 14.74 -5.40
N ASN A 191 11.06 13.63 -4.76
CA ASN A 191 12.43 13.27 -4.47
C ASN A 191 13.01 12.51 -5.66
N VAL A 192 13.94 13.14 -6.35
CA VAL A 192 14.68 12.58 -7.48
C VAL A 192 16.06 12.08 -7.07
N GLY A 193 16.46 12.30 -5.82
CA GLY A 193 17.71 11.81 -5.23
C GLY A 193 17.56 10.52 -4.45
N SER A 194 18.68 10.03 -3.92
CA SER A 194 18.75 8.83 -3.08
C SER A 194 18.62 9.11 -1.57
N GLY A 195 18.74 10.39 -1.16
CA GLY A 195 18.61 10.82 0.24
C GLY A 195 17.16 11.02 0.67
N VAL A 196 16.94 11.33 1.96
CA VAL A 196 15.61 11.57 2.54
C VAL A 196 15.40 13.06 2.74
N ILE A 197 14.29 13.59 2.24
CA ILE A 197 13.88 14.98 2.46
C ILE A 197 12.87 15.01 3.59
N THR A 198 13.11 15.82 4.63
CA THR A 198 12.19 15.94 5.76
C THR A 198 11.48 17.29 5.69
N PHE A 199 10.16 17.28 5.57
CA PHE A 199 9.34 18.50 5.59
C PHE A 199 8.86 18.76 7.00
N THR A 200 9.16 19.95 7.53
CA THR A 200 8.89 20.32 8.91
C THR A 200 8.13 21.64 8.97
N PRO A 201 6.87 21.66 9.46
CA PRO A 201 6.18 22.88 9.81
C PRO A 201 6.90 23.68 10.90
N THR A 202 7.05 24.99 10.72
CA THR A 202 7.52 25.91 11.77
C THR A 202 6.43 26.21 12.79
N SER A 203 5.17 25.92 12.45
CA SER A 203 3.97 26.08 13.27
C SER A 203 2.91 25.08 12.80
N GLY A 204 2.08 24.57 13.72
CA GLY A 204 1.07 23.55 13.42
C GLY A 204 1.69 22.16 13.25
N THR A 205 0.97 21.27 12.55
CA THR A 205 1.40 19.90 12.25
C THR A 205 1.30 19.60 10.77
N ILE A 206 1.95 18.52 10.32
CA ILE A 206 1.72 17.89 9.00
C ILE A 206 1.16 16.49 9.22
N ASP A 207 -0.06 16.24 8.75
CA ASP A 207 -0.78 14.98 9.01
C ASP A 207 -0.85 14.58 10.50
N GLY A 208 -0.93 15.57 11.40
CA GLY A 208 -0.90 15.36 12.86
C GLY A 208 0.48 15.05 13.44
N ALA A 209 1.54 15.05 12.63
CA ALA A 209 2.93 14.85 13.04
C ALA A 209 3.75 16.17 12.99
N ALA A 210 4.90 16.18 13.65
CA ALA A 210 5.82 17.33 13.64
C ALA A 210 6.60 17.46 12.31
N SER A 211 6.70 16.38 11.53
CA SER A 211 7.34 16.37 10.22
C SER A 211 6.89 15.15 9.41
N VAL A 212 7.10 15.21 8.09
CA VAL A 212 6.89 14.08 7.17
C VAL A 212 8.14 13.90 6.30
N GLN A 213 8.45 12.65 5.97
CA GLN A 213 9.59 12.31 5.14
C GLN A 213 9.17 11.98 3.71
N LEU A 214 9.98 12.42 2.76
CA LEU A 214 9.91 12.05 1.35
C LEU A 214 11.15 11.24 0.99
N ASN A 215 11.00 9.92 0.93
CA ASN A 215 12.08 8.98 0.61
C ASN A 215 12.44 9.00 -0.87
N ALA A 216 13.57 8.38 -1.21
CA ALA A 216 14.08 8.27 -2.57
C ALA A 216 12.99 7.79 -3.55
N GLY A 217 12.84 8.51 -4.66
CA GLY A 217 11.87 8.18 -5.71
C GLY A 217 10.40 8.47 -5.37
N GLN A 218 10.08 8.89 -4.14
CA GLN A 218 8.71 9.25 -3.75
C GLN A 218 8.34 10.65 -4.25
N GLY A 219 7.04 10.90 -4.43
CA GLY A 219 6.49 12.21 -4.74
C GLY A 219 5.03 12.27 -4.35
N GLY A 220 4.44 13.46 -4.35
CA GLY A 220 3.04 13.72 -4.04
C GLY A 220 2.84 15.22 -3.80
N SER A 221 1.89 15.62 -2.97
CA SER A 221 1.53 17.01 -2.74
C SER A 221 1.52 17.35 -1.25
N ILE A 222 1.83 18.59 -0.91
CA ILE A 222 1.62 19.17 0.41
C ILE A 222 0.63 20.33 0.27
N LEU A 223 -0.33 20.40 1.19
CA LEU A 223 -1.38 21.42 1.25
C LEU A 223 -1.33 22.11 2.61
N PHE A 224 -1.78 23.36 2.67
CA PHE A 224 -1.88 24.14 3.90
C PHE A 224 -3.28 24.76 4.02
N ASP A 225 -3.99 24.49 5.11
CA ASP A 225 -5.34 25.03 5.34
C ASP A 225 -5.34 26.39 6.07
N GLY A 226 -4.15 26.90 6.44
CA GLY A 226 -3.98 28.11 7.24
C GLY A 226 -3.60 27.84 8.70
N ALA A 227 -3.74 26.60 9.18
CA ALA A 227 -3.36 26.16 10.53
C ALA A 227 -2.44 24.93 10.52
N ASN A 228 -2.75 23.93 9.69
CA ASN A 228 -2.02 22.68 9.56
C ASN A 228 -1.70 22.37 8.09
N PHE A 229 -0.65 21.58 7.92
CA PHE A 229 -0.25 21.01 6.65
C PHE A 229 -0.80 19.60 6.50
N TYR A 230 -1.01 19.19 5.25
CA TYR A 230 -1.49 17.87 4.90
C TYR A 230 -0.69 17.34 3.73
N SER A 231 -0.38 16.05 3.75
CA SER A 231 0.29 15.42 2.62
C SER A 231 -0.63 14.48 1.86
N PHE A 232 -0.50 14.48 0.54
CA PHE A 232 -1.28 13.64 -0.35
C PHE A 232 -0.35 12.87 -1.28
N GLY A 233 -0.49 11.56 -1.34
CA GLY A 233 0.22 10.74 -2.32
C GLY A 233 1.74 10.63 -2.12
N LEU A 234 2.33 11.19 -1.05
CA LEU A 234 3.75 11.07 -0.69
C LEU A 234 4.15 9.62 -0.41
N GLY A 235 4.17 8.73 -1.41
CA GLY A 235 4.58 7.33 -1.31
C GLY A 235 4.26 6.69 0.05
N GLY A 236 3.00 6.78 0.48
CA GLY A 236 2.68 6.66 1.91
C GLY A 236 1.21 6.47 2.23
N ALA A 237 0.41 5.97 1.28
CA ALA A 237 -0.67 5.05 1.66
C ALA A 237 -0.17 3.59 1.67
N GLY A 238 1.15 3.40 1.77
CA GLY A 238 1.76 2.11 2.10
C GLY A 238 1.77 2.00 3.61
N ASN A 239 1.12 0.98 4.15
CA ASN A 239 1.06 0.54 5.54
C ASN A 239 1.96 1.28 6.55
N PRO A 240 1.43 1.74 7.71
CA PRO A 240 2.23 2.38 8.76
C PRO A 240 3.50 1.59 9.11
N THR A 241 4.60 2.29 9.44
CA THR A 241 5.82 1.66 9.95
C THR A 241 5.50 0.75 11.15
N GLY A 242 6.08 -0.45 11.17
CA GLY A 242 5.74 -1.51 12.13
C GLY A 242 4.61 -2.44 11.68
N THR A 243 3.92 -2.14 10.58
CA THR A 243 2.91 -3.05 10.02
C THR A 243 3.57 -4.31 9.48
N ILE A 244 3.02 -5.46 9.86
CA ILE A 244 3.38 -6.76 9.29
C ILE A 244 2.40 -7.10 8.17
N ILE A 245 2.94 -7.46 7.01
CA ILE A 245 2.17 -7.97 5.87
C ILE A 245 2.51 -9.44 5.62
N SER A 246 1.50 -10.20 5.20
CA SER A 246 1.69 -11.52 4.59
C SER A 246 1.97 -11.35 3.09
N SER A 247 2.98 -12.03 2.56
CA SER A 247 3.38 -11.91 1.16
C SER A 247 3.79 -13.25 0.57
N ALA A 248 3.37 -13.51 -0.67
CA ALA A 248 3.82 -14.65 -1.46
C ALA A 248 5.25 -14.47 -2.02
N CYS A 249 5.85 -13.28 -1.89
CA CYS A 249 7.20 -13.01 -2.38
C CYS A 249 8.27 -13.71 -1.53
N ALA A 250 9.31 -14.25 -2.18
CA ALA A 250 10.43 -14.90 -1.48
C ALA A 250 11.33 -13.91 -0.72
N SER A 251 11.47 -12.68 -1.23
CA SER A 251 12.31 -11.63 -0.65
C SER A 251 11.47 -10.43 -0.18
N PRO A 252 11.94 -9.67 0.82
CA PRO A 252 11.25 -8.45 1.26
C PRO A 252 11.09 -7.44 0.13
N PRO A 253 9.89 -6.89 -0.10
CA PRO A 253 9.69 -5.75 -0.98
C PRO A 253 10.45 -4.51 -0.48
N THR A 254 10.71 -3.54 -1.36
CA THR A 254 11.32 -2.26 -0.98
C THR A 254 10.56 -1.59 0.16
N GLY A 255 11.28 -1.16 1.20
CA GLY A 255 10.68 -0.54 2.38
C GLY A 255 10.18 -1.54 3.43
N TYR A 256 10.48 -2.83 3.29
CA TYR A 256 10.16 -3.87 4.27
C TYR A 256 11.39 -4.71 4.65
N LEU A 257 11.38 -5.26 5.86
CA LEU A 257 12.34 -6.25 6.36
C LEU A 257 11.66 -7.61 6.56
N ALA A 258 12.43 -8.69 6.53
CA ALA A 258 11.96 -10.02 6.92
C ALA A 258 11.59 -10.05 8.41
N CYS A 259 10.49 -10.69 8.76
CA CYS A 259 10.18 -11.04 10.14
C CYS A 259 10.89 -12.35 10.52
N ASP A 260 12.22 -12.31 10.64
CA ASP A 260 13.09 -13.47 10.88
C ASP A 260 13.88 -13.41 12.20
N GLY A 261 13.52 -12.48 13.09
CA GLY A 261 14.18 -12.31 14.39
C GLY A 261 15.54 -11.61 14.34
N SER A 262 15.99 -11.15 13.16
CA SER A 262 17.30 -10.51 13.00
C SER A 262 17.45 -9.23 13.83
N ALA A 263 18.67 -8.98 14.31
CA ALA A 263 19.05 -7.71 14.92
C ALA A 263 19.39 -6.70 13.82
N VAL A 264 18.73 -5.54 13.83
CA VAL A 264 18.89 -4.48 12.83
C VAL A 264 19.28 -3.15 13.49
N SER A 265 19.95 -2.28 12.75
CA SER A 265 20.48 -1.01 13.27
C SER A 265 19.37 -0.02 13.65
N ARG A 266 19.43 0.53 14.87
CA ARG A 266 18.55 1.62 15.33
C ARG A 266 18.74 2.90 14.49
N ALA A 267 19.95 3.15 14.02
CA ALA A 267 20.25 4.33 13.21
C ALA A 267 19.72 4.19 11.77
N ALA A 268 19.90 3.00 11.17
CA ALA A 268 19.41 2.74 9.81
C ALA A 268 17.88 2.61 9.74
N TYR A 269 17.25 2.09 10.79
CA TYR A 269 15.80 1.83 10.86
C TYR A 269 15.15 2.56 12.04
N SER A 270 15.43 3.86 12.16
CA SER A 270 15.00 4.69 13.30
C SER A 270 13.49 4.80 13.45
N SER A 271 12.76 4.93 12.33
CA SER A 271 11.28 4.94 12.33
C SER A 271 10.70 3.62 12.84
N LEU A 272 11.28 2.49 12.42
CA LEU A 272 10.86 1.17 12.91
C LEU A 272 11.19 0.98 14.39
N PHE A 273 12.38 1.40 14.82
CA PHE A 273 12.75 1.35 16.23
C PHE A 273 11.83 2.19 17.10
N ALA A 274 11.45 3.39 16.65
CA ALA A 274 10.48 4.23 17.34
C ALA A 274 9.10 3.55 17.46
N ALA A 275 8.70 2.76 16.45
CA ALA A 275 7.42 2.09 16.41
C ALA A 275 7.35 0.83 17.30
N ILE A 276 8.37 -0.03 17.28
CA ILE A 276 8.31 -1.35 17.96
C ILE A 276 9.26 -1.47 19.17
N GLY A 277 10.19 -0.53 19.33
CA GLY A 277 11.19 -0.54 20.39
C GLY A 277 11.99 -1.84 20.43
N THR A 278 12.16 -2.38 21.64
CA THR A 278 12.85 -3.65 21.89
C THR A 278 11.88 -4.79 22.19
N THR A 279 10.61 -4.66 21.83
CA THR A 279 9.54 -5.64 22.14
C THR A 279 9.91 -7.05 21.68
N PHE A 280 10.60 -7.17 20.55
CA PHE A 280 11.01 -8.44 19.95
C PHE A 280 12.47 -8.81 20.23
N GLY A 281 13.15 -8.04 21.10
CA GLY A 281 14.55 -8.23 21.45
C GLY A 281 15.33 -6.92 21.43
N ALA A 282 16.26 -6.80 22.38
CA ALA A 282 17.07 -5.58 22.55
C ALA A 282 18.26 -5.48 21.59
N GLY A 283 18.49 -6.48 20.73
CA GLY A 283 19.72 -6.61 19.94
C GLY A 283 20.95 -6.71 20.84
N ASP A 284 21.96 -5.92 20.53
CA ASP A 284 23.17 -5.67 21.32
C ASP A 284 22.92 -4.79 22.57
N GLY A 285 21.69 -4.34 22.79
CA GLY A 285 21.32 -3.45 23.91
C GLY A 285 21.64 -1.97 23.67
N SER A 286 22.31 -1.61 22.56
CA SER A 286 22.81 -0.26 22.33
C SER A 286 22.48 0.27 20.92
N THR A 287 23.05 -0.35 19.88
CA THR A 287 22.99 0.15 18.51
C THR A 287 21.99 -0.58 17.62
N THR A 288 21.45 -1.70 18.11
CA THR A 288 20.53 -2.57 17.37
C THR A 288 19.27 -2.89 18.18
N PHE A 289 18.27 -3.46 17.49
CA PHE A 289 17.03 -4.01 18.04
C PHE A 289 16.56 -5.15 17.15
N ASN A 290 15.74 -6.06 17.66
CA ASN A 290 15.27 -7.20 16.88
C ASN A 290 13.93 -6.90 16.19
N VAL A 291 13.79 -7.39 14.95
CA VAL A 291 12.49 -7.52 14.29
C VAL A 291 11.76 -8.77 14.83
N PRO A 292 10.43 -8.90 14.65
CA PRO A 292 9.71 -10.12 15.00
C PRO A 292 10.28 -11.35 14.28
N ASP A 293 10.23 -12.54 14.90
CA ASP A 293 10.41 -13.81 14.21
C ASP A 293 9.06 -14.48 14.00
N ALA A 294 8.55 -14.41 12.76
CA ALA A 294 7.25 -14.96 12.40
C ALA A 294 7.36 -16.29 11.63
N ARG A 295 8.57 -16.88 11.56
CA ARG A 295 8.78 -18.13 10.84
C ARG A 295 8.20 -19.30 11.63
N GLY A 296 7.37 -20.11 10.96
CA GLY A 296 6.79 -21.32 11.56
C GLY A 296 5.74 -21.07 12.64
N VAL A 297 5.31 -19.81 12.85
CA VAL A 297 4.31 -19.46 13.87
C VAL A 297 3.04 -18.86 13.22
N ALA A 298 1.91 -19.07 13.88
CA ALA A 298 0.67 -18.38 13.53
C ALA A 298 0.56 -17.08 14.34
N LEU A 299 0.32 -15.96 13.65
CA LEU A 299 0.06 -14.69 14.33
C LEU A 299 -1.31 -14.71 15.00
N ARG A 300 -1.37 -14.20 16.23
CA ARG A 300 -2.56 -14.10 17.05
C ARG A 300 -2.80 -12.65 17.46
N GLY A 301 -4.07 -12.24 17.52
CA GLY A 301 -4.45 -10.93 18.03
C GLY A 301 -4.19 -10.81 19.53
N VAL A 302 -3.65 -9.66 19.96
CA VAL A 302 -3.54 -9.32 21.39
C VAL A 302 -4.94 -9.07 21.94
N ASP A 303 -5.27 -9.65 23.08
CA ASP A 303 -6.62 -9.56 23.69
C ASP A 303 -7.02 -8.13 24.04
N GLY A 304 -6.06 -7.31 24.48
CA GLY A 304 -6.28 -5.88 24.69
C GLY A 304 -7.33 -5.57 25.76
N SER A 305 -7.47 -6.42 26.78
CA SER A 305 -8.47 -6.32 27.86
C SER A 305 -9.90 -6.73 27.47
N ARG A 306 -10.07 -7.47 26.37
CA ARG A 306 -11.37 -8.06 25.99
C ARG A 306 -11.76 -9.22 26.91
N GLY A 307 -10.80 -9.89 27.54
CA GLY A 307 -11.02 -10.95 28.53
C GLY A 307 -11.17 -12.36 27.94
N LEU A 308 -10.85 -12.58 26.66
CA LEU A 308 -10.87 -13.92 26.05
C LEU A 308 -9.50 -14.61 26.10
N ASP A 309 -8.43 -13.84 26.01
CA ASP A 309 -7.05 -14.35 26.04
C ASP A 309 -6.13 -13.41 26.84
N SER A 310 -6.55 -13.11 28.08
CA SER A 310 -5.92 -12.09 28.93
C SER A 310 -4.49 -12.42 29.39
N GLY A 311 -4.05 -13.66 29.21
CA GLY A 311 -2.69 -14.11 29.57
C GLY A 311 -1.62 -13.74 28.55
N ARG A 312 -1.98 -13.05 27.45
CA ARG A 312 -1.08 -12.80 26.32
C ARG A 312 -0.83 -11.31 26.13
N THR A 313 0.46 -10.96 26.12
CA THR A 313 0.95 -9.60 25.87
C THR A 313 1.53 -9.49 24.46
N LEU A 314 1.63 -8.26 23.95
CA LEU A 314 2.25 -7.99 22.64
C LEU A 314 3.68 -8.55 22.60
N GLY A 315 3.99 -9.30 21.53
CA GLY A 315 5.31 -9.92 21.34
C GLY A 315 5.55 -11.21 22.11
N SER A 316 4.61 -11.66 22.96
CA SER A 316 4.77 -12.92 23.70
C SER A 316 4.63 -14.15 22.80
N TYR A 317 5.48 -15.15 23.03
CA TYR A 317 5.40 -16.46 22.38
C TYR A 317 4.50 -17.40 23.18
N GLN A 318 3.77 -18.27 22.49
CA GLN A 318 2.97 -19.33 23.08
C GLN A 318 3.36 -20.67 22.45
N ALA A 319 3.68 -21.66 23.29
CA ALA A 319 3.86 -23.05 22.87
C ALA A 319 2.54 -23.66 22.42
N ASP A 320 2.62 -24.71 21.60
CA ASP A 320 1.47 -25.51 21.20
C ASP A 320 0.80 -26.15 22.43
N ALA A 321 -0.52 -26.32 22.34
CA ALA A 321 -1.29 -27.01 23.36
C ALA A 321 -2.55 -27.61 22.73
N ILE A 322 -2.88 -28.83 23.11
CA ILE A 322 -4.17 -29.47 22.82
C ILE A 322 -5.05 -29.35 24.05
N ALA A 323 -6.33 -29.04 23.86
CA ALA A 323 -7.28 -29.02 24.98
C ALA A 323 -7.33 -30.39 25.67
N SER A 324 -7.33 -30.36 27.01
CA SER A 324 -7.53 -31.57 27.81
C SER A 324 -8.84 -32.24 27.39
N HIS A 325 -8.80 -33.55 27.16
CA HIS A 325 -9.96 -34.34 26.81
C HIS A 325 -9.83 -35.73 27.41
N SER A 326 -10.97 -36.39 27.65
CA SER A 326 -11.03 -37.78 28.10
C SER A 326 -11.49 -38.68 26.95
N VAL A 327 -10.91 -39.87 26.87
CA VAL A 327 -11.38 -40.93 25.98
C VAL A 327 -11.96 -42.04 26.86
N GLY A 328 -13.21 -42.39 26.63
CA GLY A 328 -13.84 -43.53 27.30
C GLY A 328 -13.25 -44.83 26.78
N VAL A 329 -12.79 -45.70 27.69
CA VAL A 329 -12.39 -47.07 27.34
C VAL A 329 -13.58 -47.98 27.62
N SER A 330 -14.08 -48.66 26.58
CA SER A 330 -15.11 -49.68 26.70
C SER A 330 -14.46 -51.06 26.55
N ASP A 331 -14.35 -51.80 27.65
CA ASP A 331 -14.01 -53.22 27.61
C ASP A 331 -15.31 -54.03 27.45
N PRO A 332 -15.58 -54.66 26.29
CA PRO A 332 -16.79 -55.46 26.09
C PRO A 332 -16.84 -56.74 26.95
N GLY A 333 -15.82 -56.95 27.79
CA GLY A 333 -15.65 -58.14 28.61
C GLY A 333 -14.84 -59.18 27.86
N HIS A 334 -14.06 -59.96 28.61
CA HIS A 334 -13.27 -61.07 28.11
C HIS A 334 -13.35 -62.25 29.09
N ALA A 335 -13.10 -63.46 28.58
CA ALA A 335 -13.14 -64.70 29.35
C ALA A 335 -11.73 -65.27 29.54
N HIS A 336 -11.53 -66.01 30.63
CA HIS A 336 -10.32 -66.79 30.89
C HIS A 336 -10.61 -68.28 30.68
N SER A 337 -9.69 -69.01 30.04
CA SER A 337 -9.76 -70.47 29.92
C SER A 337 -8.59 -71.10 30.67
N GLY A 338 -8.86 -71.96 31.65
CA GLY A 338 -7.84 -72.73 32.37
C GLY A 338 -7.73 -74.14 31.81
N ILE A 339 -6.50 -74.62 31.56
CA ILE A 339 -6.21 -76.01 31.17
C ILE A 339 -5.54 -76.70 32.36
N VAL A 340 -6.06 -77.86 32.78
CA VAL A 340 -5.42 -78.72 33.78
C VAL A 340 -4.46 -79.67 33.06
N THR A 341 -3.20 -79.27 32.90
CA THR A 341 -2.14 -80.14 32.37
C THR A 341 -1.42 -80.84 33.53
N ASN A 342 -1.37 -82.16 33.51
CA ASN A 342 -0.91 -83.09 34.57
C ASN A 342 -2.00 -83.57 35.52
N ASN A 343 -3.07 -84.17 34.96
CA ASN A 343 -3.69 -85.26 35.70
C ASN A 343 -2.99 -86.57 35.35
N THR A 344 -1.89 -86.89 36.03
CA THR A 344 -1.34 -88.26 36.06
C THR A 344 -2.25 -89.23 36.84
N GLN A 345 -3.50 -88.83 37.14
CA GLN A 345 -4.60 -89.67 37.60
C GLN A 345 -5.86 -89.60 36.69
N ILE A 346 -5.77 -89.27 35.39
CA ILE A 346 -6.70 -89.92 34.45
C ILE A 346 -6.02 -91.22 34.06
N GLY A 347 -6.08 -92.18 35.00
CA GLY A 347 -5.92 -93.56 34.59
C GLY A 347 -6.92 -93.79 33.46
N ASN A 348 -6.44 -94.33 32.34
CA ASN A 348 -7.30 -95.08 31.45
C ASN A 348 -8.13 -96.02 32.32
N ASN A 349 -9.43 -95.75 32.45
CA ASN A 349 -10.48 -96.76 32.48
C ASN A 349 -11.85 -96.13 32.70
N GLY A 350 -12.70 -96.26 31.69
CA GLY A 350 -14.12 -96.52 31.90
C GLY A 350 -14.99 -95.36 32.38
N SER A 351 -16.14 -95.22 31.76
CA SER A 351 -17.28 -94.52 32.34
C SER A 351 -17.63 -95.13 33.70
N GLY A 352 -17.19 -94.50 34.79
CA GLY A 352 -17.57 -94.84 36.15
C GLY A 352 -18.61 -93.86 36.67
N THR A 353 -19.87 -94.27 36.66
CA THR A 353 -20.99 -93.54 37.28
C THR A 353 -20.84 -93.57 38.80
N TYR A 354 -20.70 -92.42 39.46
CA TYR A 354 -20.68 -92.36 40.93
C TYR A 354 -22.08 -92.63 41.52
N PRO A 355 -22.23 -93.37 42.64
CA PRO A 355 -23.52 -93.89 43.12
C PRO A 355 -24.50 -92.86 43.71
N ASN A 356 -24.22 -91.56 43.62
CA ASN A 356 -25.14 -90.54 44.12
C ASN A 356 -25.00 -89.23 43.36
N GLY A 357 -25.21 -89.25 42.03
CA GLY A 357 -25.64 -88.10 41.21
C GLY A 357 -24.87 -86.78 41.29
N GLY A 358 -23.78 -86.72 42.03
CA GLY A 358 -23.02 -85.53 42.33
C GLY A 358 -22.13 -85.25 41.15
N LYS A 359 -22.56 -84.34 40.28
CA LYS A 359 -21.62 -83.61 39.45
C LYS A 359 -20.56 -83.03 40.39
N PHE A 360 -19.29 -83.21 40.09
CA PHE A 360 -18.25 -82.42 40.71
C PHE A 360 -18.44 -80.98 40.24
N THR A 361 -19.29 -80.25 40.95
CA THR A 361 -19.52 -78.83 40.75
C THR A 361 -18.49 -78.11 41.59
N VAL A 362 -17.43 -77.60 40.95
CA VAL A 362 -16.60 -76.57 41.59
C VAL A 362 -17.43 -75.29 41.61
N SER A 363 -18.32 -75.15 42.60
CA SER A 363 -19.01 -73.90 42.89
C SER A 363 -18.06 -72.98 43.66
N ALA A 364 -17.03 -72.46 42.98
CA ALA A 364 -16.32 -71.30 43.47
C ALA A 364 -17.02 -70.05 42.95
N SER A 365 -18.15 -69.66 43.57
CA SER A 365 -18.61 -68.28 43.49
C SER A 365 -17.76 -67.47 44.48
N SER A 366 -16.55 -67.12 44.05
CA SER A 366 -15.74 -66.13 44.75
C SER A 366 -15.86 -64.82 43.99
N THR A 367 -16.76 -63.94 44.43
CA THR A 367 -16.73 -62.53 44.06
C THR A 367 -15.51 -61.91 44.75
N TYR A 368 -14.34 -62.01 44.11
CA TYR A 368 -13.09 -61.49 44.66
C TYR A 368 -12.73 -60.17 43.98
N SER A 369 -12.94 -59.07 44.70
CA SER A 369 -12.62 -57.71 44.26
C SER A 369 -11.28 -57.28 44.87
N GLY A 370 -10.16 -57.76 44.31
CA GLY A 370 -8.83 -57.33 44.77
C GLY A 370 -7.68 -57.94 43.97
N VAL A 371 -6.69 -57.12 43.61
CA VAL A 371 -5.51 -57.52 42.84
C VAL A 371 -4.51 -58.20 43.78
N GLY A 372 -4.46 -59.53 43.75
CA GLY A 372 -3.49 -60.34 44.49
C GLY A 372 -3.53 -61.80 44.04
N THR A 373 -2.35 -62.43 43.90
CA THR A 373 -2.22 -63.83 43.49
C THR A 373 -2.73 -64.77 44.58
N ALA A 374 -4.01 -65.14 44.52
CA ALA A 374 -4.57 -66.21 45.33
C ALA A 374 -4.38 -67.54 44.58
N ALA A 375 -3.49 -68.40 45.07
CA ALA A 375 -3.39 -69.77 44.59
C ALA A 375 -4.59 -70.56 45.10
N LEU A 376 -5.51 -70.93 44.22
CA LEU A 376 -6.58 -71.87 44.53
C LEU A 376 -5.97 -73.28 44.50
N TYR A 377 -5.95 -73.95 45.64
CA TYR A 377 -5.49 -75.34 45.73
C TYR A 377 -6.70 -76.28 45.75
N ASN A 378 -6.60 -77.44 45.09
CA ASN A 378 -7.55 -78.53 45.35
C ASN A 378 -7.26 -79.18 46.72
N ASN A 379 -8.12 -80.11 47.19
CA ASN A 379 -7.94 -80.85 48.45
C ASN A 379 -6.64 -81.71 48.52
N GLN A 380 -5.81 -81.68 47.49
CA GLN A 380 -4.53 -82.37 47.36
C GLN A 380 -3.34 -81.40 47.22
N GLY A 381 -3.54 -80.09 47.45
CA GLY A 381 -2.46 -79.08 47.42
C GLY A 381 -1.94 -78.73 46.02
N GLN A 382 -2.66 -79.06 44.94
CA GLN A 382 -2.27 -78.72 43.57
C GLN A 382 -2.77 -77.31 43.20
N ALA A 383 -1.88 -76.44 42.73
CA ALA A 383 -2.20 -75.06 42.38
C ALA A 383 -2.99 -74.98 41.06
N PHE A 384 -4.15 -74.33 41.08
CA PHE A 384 -4.89 -73.91 39.90
C PHE A 384 -4.24 -72.65 39.32
N GLY A 385 -3.56 -72.76 38.19
CA GLY A 385 -2.92 -71.65 37.51
C GLY A 385 -3.82 -71.07 36.42
N THR A 386 -4.25 -69.81 36.57
CA THR A 386 -4.79 -69.04 35.45
C THR A 386 -3.64 -68.63 34.55
N THR A 387 -3.50 -69.26 33.38
CA THR A 387 -2.57 -68.78 32.34
C THR A 387 -3.19 -67.54 31.71
N SER A 388 -2.43 -66.44 31.69
CA SER A 388 -2.83 -65.04 31.39
C SER A 388 -4.03 -64.82 30.46
N SER A 389 -4.82 -63.77 30.71
CA SER A 389 -5.64 -63.15 29.66
C SER A 389 -5.20 -61.71 29.45
N THR A 390 -4.98 -61.34 28.19
CA THR A 390 -4.65 -59.98 27.78
C THR A 390 -5.91 -59.35 27.18
N THR A 391 -6.44 -58.30 27.80
CA THR A 391 -7.40 -57.43 27.13
C THR A 391 -6.68 -56.65 26.05
N SER A 392 -7.14 -56.76 24.82
CA SER A 392 -6.59 -56.00 23.69
C SER A 392 -7.14 -54.58 23.74
N ILE A 393 -6.86 -53.83 24.82
CA ILE A 393 -7.17 -52.40 24.90
C ILE A 393 -6.13 -51.68 24.07
N SER A 394 -6.48 -51.36 22.82
CA SER A 394 -5.69 -50.49 21.97
C SER A 394 -6.37 -49.13 21.86
N ALA A 395 -5.72 -48.08 22.35
CA ALA A 395 -6.08 -46.72 21.97
C ALA A 395 -5.52 -46.46 20.57
N SER A 396 -6.31 -46.73 19.54
CA SER A 396 -5.98 -46.32 18.18
C SER A 396 -6.11 -44.80 18.08
N TYR A 397 -5.01 -44.10 17.83
CA TYR A 397 -5.06 -42.71 17.39
C TYR A 397 -4.99 -42.69 15.86
N SER A 398 -5.93 -42.03 15.20
CA SER A 398 -5.81 -41.65 13.79
C SER A 398 -5.74 -40.13 13.71
N GLY A 399 -4.53 -39.61 13.50
CA GLY A 399 -4.27 -38.17 13.41
C GLY A 399 -2.79 -37.90 13.09
N ALA A 400 -2.51 -36.72 12.53
CA ALA A 400 -1.14 -36.23 12.40
C ALA A 400 -0.57 -35.87 13.78
N ALA A 401 0.76 -35.65 13.87
CA ALA A 401 1.47 -35.33 15.11
C ALA A 401 0.97 -34.06 15.87
N GLU A 402 0.08 -33.27 15.26
CA GLU A 402 -0.46 -32.04 15.81
C GLU A 402 -1.91 -31.83 15.31
N THR A 403 -2.79 -31.28 16.16
CA THR A 403 -4.10 -30.75 15.72
C THR A 403 -3.88 -29.40 15.05
N ARG A 404 -3.92 -29.33 13.71
CA ARG A 404 -3.67 -28.10 12.96
C ARG A 404 -4.86 -27.69 12.08
N MET A 405 -5.14 -26.39 12.05
CA MET A 405 -5.95 -25.76 11.01
C MET A 405 -5.22 -25.85 9.66
N LYS A 406 -5.96 -26.06 8.55
CA LYS A 406 -5.35 -26.05 7.20
C LYS A 406 -4.76 -24.66 6.93
N ASN A 407 -3.44 -24.56 6.76
CA ASN A 407 -2.72 -23.30 6.59
C ASN A 407 -1.86 -23.28 5.31
N LEU A 408 -1.58 -22.07 4.82
CA LEU A 408 -0.68 -21.81 3.69
C LEU A 408 0.52 -21.02 4.22
N ALA A 409 1.74 -21.49 3.94
CA ALA A 409 2.96 -20.80 4.31
C ALA A 409 3.25 -19.64 3.34
N VAL A 410 3.38 -18.44 3.91
CA VAL A 410 3.76 -17.21 3.21
C VAL A 410 4.78 -16.46 4.06
N ASN A 411 5.55 -15.58 3.45
CA ASN A 411 6.51 -14.76 4.20
C ASN A 411 5.79 -13.63 4.91
N PHE A 412 6.32 -13.27 6.09
CA PHE A 412 5.93 -12.07 6.80
C PHE A 412 7.02 -11.02 6.68
N PHE A 413 6.62 -9.81 6.30
CA PHE A 413 7.50 -8.67 6.16
C PHE A 413 6.99 -7.49 6.98
N ILE A 414 7.90 -6.77 7.65
CA ILE A 414 7.58 -5.60 8.48
C ILE A 414 8.01 -4.31 7.79
N LYS A 415 7.11 -3.33 7.72
CA LYS A 415 7.40 -2.00 7.16
C LYS A 415 8.41 -1.27 8.06
N TYR A 416 9.51 -0.79 7.49
CA TYR A 416 10.45 0.12 8.18
C TYR A 416 10.32 1.58 7.75
#